data_AF-A0A226DUF2-F1
#
_entry.id   AF-A0A226DUF2-F1
#
_cell.length_a   1.000
_cell.length_b   1.000
_cell.length_c   1.000
_cell.angle_alpha   90.00
_cell.angle_beta   90.00
_cell.angle_gamma   90.00
#
_symmetry.space_group_name_H-M   'P 1'
#
loop_
_entity.id
_entity.type
_entity.pdbx_description
1 polymer ?
#
loop_
_entity_poly.entity_id
_entity_poly.type
_entity_poly.pdbx_seq_one_letter_code
_entity_poly.pdbx_strand_id
1 'polypeptide(L)'
;MSRRQNVTAFCGSNNLRTRLGDMTAQDVFCYKNVTFKATNGKTNIFLPIMFSEHVAENKYVVFVDKFGITGEISSKFLTCWAYQPYTLRMYYKPFSATVWIYLSTFLVSLTTFLLTFVNIKLKKGMGQHAPLGYGILTFFAALLEKSARISRNVDSILAFRFIFGVWVLQSIILTQLYTSKLISSLIIPLPKKSIGRFDELLPKAENSTGFLSDALINLQGLFTGAKRQEIGAFEISSNPIIGFDAYTPQWVSGYPNMKWDLKVLGFDFFSIMAKRIRDWLNNLAGNDLAKSEITNPQGRLFNMCWEEVKHWAESLKLIGDIELGVEVSQWFDLLSRANIWIPKIDNTIFNMTISDSLSPPNRIIPPRTSFMEVDLAKCGRTVHVEQSNKFKIELAYLRRKYYWLEFFESDEAIFSRSAGWSFFNTGESNYSKWLDWFVESGCYNFLRWKSQNEEYTARSVFTREIIKSHKIPELVKPLDLTTGITTFFHIWGILVAATVMAGLVECIIGRVVGGWKKLCGLLILVPKRRRKKTIVFTFVP
;
A
#
# COMPACT_ATOMS: atom_id res chain seq x y z
N MET A 1 52.85 -9.27 -38.65
CA MET A 1 53.27 -9.44 -37.24
C MET A 1 52.20 -8.83 -36.33
N SER A 2 51.46 -9.66 -35.58
CA SER A 2 50.45 -9.20 -34.60
C SER A 2 51.16 -8.77 -33.32
N ARG A 3 51.17 -7.47 -32.99
CA ARG A 3 51.78 -6.94 -31.76
C ARG A 3 50.85 -7.22 -30.58
N ARG A 4 51.21 -8.18 -29.70
CA ARG A 4 50.51 -8.38 -28.42
C ARG A 4 50.96 -7.29 -27.45
N GLN A 5 50.03 -6.48 -26.92
CA GLN A 5 50.32 -5.58 -25.80
C GLN A 5 49.97 -6.27 -24.49
N ASN A 6 50.82 -6.11 -23.46
CA ASN A 6 50.61 -6.67 -22.12
C ASN A 6 49.56 -5.85 -21.36
N VAL A 7 48.54 -6.53 -20.83
CA VAL A 7 47.39 -5.96 -20.09
C VAL A 7 47.77 -5.43 -18.70
N THR A 8 49.01 -5.61 -18.26
CA THR A 8 49.48 -5.30 -16.89
C THR A 8 49.32 -3.83 -16.49
N ALA A 9 49.36 -2.88 -17.42
CA ALA A 9 49.14 -1.46 -17.14
C ALA A 9 47.68 -1.14 -16.72
N PHE A 10 46.70 -1.95 -17.15
CA PHE A 10 45.28 -1.74 -16.84
C PHE A 10 44.90 -2.21 -15.43
N CYS A 11 45.63 -3.21 -14.90
CA CYS A 11 45.36 -3.82 -13.59
C CYS A 11 46.01 -3.07 -12.41
N GLY A 12 46.98 -2.17 -12.65
CA GLY A 12 47.72 -1.49 -11.59
C GLY A 12 47.19 -0.11 -11.17
N SER A 13 46.12 0.40 -11.79
CA SER A 13 45.59 1.73 -11.51
C SER A 13 44.45 1.69 -10.48
N ASN A 14 44.77 2.04 -9.23
CA ASN A 14 43.85 2.10 -8.08
C ASN A 14 42.99 3.38 -8.01
N ASN A 15 42.96 4.22 -9.05
CA ASN A 15 42.22 5.49 -8.97
C ASN A 15 40.70 5.23 -8.91
N LEU A 16 40.01 6.01 -8.06
CA LEU A 16 38.58 5.92 -7.68
C LEU A 16 37.68 5.41 -8.82
N ARG A 17 37.22 4.17 -8.71
CA ARG A 17 36.21 3.58 -9.59
C ARG A 17 34.94 3.35 -8.82
N THR A 18 33.84 3.90 -9.31
CA THR A 18 32.59 4.03 -8.56
C THR A 18 31.50 3.03 -8.99
N ARG A 19 31.69 2.29 -10.09
CA ARG A 19 30.65 1.40 -10.64
C ARG A 19 31.02 -0.08 -10.51
N LEU A 20 30.08 -0.87 -10.00
CA LEU A 20 30.20 -2.33 -9.83
C LEU A 20 30.55 -3.05 -11.14
N GLY A 21 29.99 -2.57 -12.27
CA GLY A 21 30.28 -3.13 -13.60
C GLY A 21 31.76 -3.01 -13.97
N ASP A 22 32.38 -1.87 -13.70
CA ASP A 22 33.79 -1.61 -14.04
C ASP A 22 34.75 -2.38 -13.15
N MET A 23 34.42 -2.50 -11.85
CA MET A 23 35.17 -3.33 -10.90
C MET A 23 35.11 -4.81 -11.31
N THR A 24 33.90 -5.29 -11.62
CA THR A 24 33.70 -6.67 -12.08
C THR A 24 34.46 -6.91 -13.38
N ALA A 25 34.31 -6.04 -14.38
CA ALA A 25 35.04 -6.09 -15.64
C ALA A 25 36.54 -6.28 -15.42
N GLN A 26 37.11 -5.44 -14.57
CA GLN A 26 38.53 -5.37 -14.36
C GLN A 26 39.03 -6.59 -13.60
N ASP A 27 38.35 -7.03 -12.54
CA ASP A 27 38.71 -8.23 -11.79
C ASP A 27 38.71 -9.46 -12.71
N VAL A 28 37.69 -9.55 -13.56
CA VAL A 28 37.56 -10.53 -14.63
C VAL A 28 38.76 -10.47 -15.60
N PHE A 29 39.06 -9.28 -16.13
CA PHE A 29 40.12 -9.07 -17.13
C PHE A 29 41.50 -9.38 -16.54
N CYS A 30 41.74 -8.97 -15.30
CA CYS A 30 43.00 -9.11 -14.60
C CYS A 30 43.22 -10.55 -14.12
N TYR A 31 42.19 -11.25 -13.67
CA TYR A 31 42.32 -12.63 -13.20
C TYR A 31 42.61 -13.63 -14.33
N LYS A 32 42.04 -13.41 -15.53
CA LYS A 32 42.16 -14.38 -16.64
C LYS A 32 43.19 -14.04 -17.71
N ASN A 33 43.90 -12.91 -17.56
CA ASN A 33 44.92 -12.47 -18.51
C ASN A 33 44.41 -12.49 -19.97
N VAL A 34 43.20 -11.96 -20.17
CA VAL A 34 42.53 -11.99 -21.47
C VAL A 34 43.32 -11.14 -22.46
N THR A 35 43.76 -11.73 -23.57
CA THR A 35 44.51 -11.02 -24.62
C THR A 35 43.57 -10.55 -25.71
N PHE A 36 43.61 -9.25 -26.03
CA PHE A 36 42.87 -8.69 -27.15
C PHE A 36 43.70 -8.83 -28.44
N LYS A 37 43.08 -9.37 -29.49
CA LYS A 37 43.69 -9.47 -30.82
C LYS A 37 43.27 -8.26 -31.64
N ALA A 38 44.18 -7.29 -31.82
CA ALA A 38 43.92 -6.14 -32.67
C ALA A 38 43.86 -6.57 -34.15
N THR A 39 42.77 -6.26 -34.84
CA THR A 39 42.60 -6.49 -36.27
C THR A 39 43.21 -5.35 -37.07
N ASN A 40 44.20 -5.67 -37.90
CA ASN A 40 44.78 -4.87 -38.98
C ASN A 40 45.13 -3.40 -38.68
N GLY A 41 46.30 -3.19 -38.07
CA GLY A 41 47.17 -2.02 -38.32
C GLY A 41 46.72 -0.65 -37.81
N LYS A 42 45.46 -0.47 -37.42
CA LYS A 42 44.98 0.75 -36.77
C LYS A 42 45.06 0.58 -35.25
N THR A 43 45.87 1.40 -34.60
CA THR A 43 46.28 1.33 -33.17
C THR A 43 45.18 1.65 -32.17
N ASN A 44 43.91 1.73 -32.58
CA ASN A 44 42.83 1.94 -31.64
C ASN A 44 42.47 0.59 -31.04
N ILE A 45 43.12 0.27 -29.92
CA ILE A 45 42.71 -0.83 -29.04
C ILE A 45 41.36 -0.42 -28.48
N PHE A 46 40.30 -0.84 -29.18
CA PHE A 46 38.94 -0.68 -28.69
C PHE A 46 38.77 -1.67 -27.55
N LEU A 47 38.89 -1.17 -26.32
CA LEU A 47 38.36 -1.88 -25.17
C LEU A 47 36.85 -2.04 -25.37
N PRO A 48 36.27 -3.22 -25.07
CA PRO A 48 34.83 -3.36 -25.06
C PRO A 48 34.28 -2.31 -24.08
N ILE A 49 33.50 -1.37 -24.61
CA ILE A 49 32.80 -0.40 -23.78
C ILE A 49 31.62 -1.15 -23.19
N MET A 50 31.75 -1.54 -21.92
CA MET A 50 30.62 -2.04 -21.18
C MET A 50 29.79 -0.86 -20.73
N PHE A 51 28.64 -0.72 -21.35
CA PHE A 51 27.60 0.13 -20.82
C PHE A 51 27.00 -0.57 -19.59
N SER A 52 26.89 0.14 -18.47
CA SER A 52 26.23 -0.40 -17.27
C SER A 52 24.84 -0.86 -17.65
N GLU A 53 24.35 -1.94 -17.02
CA GLU A 53 23.00 -2.50 -17.14
C GLU A 53 21.95 -1.42 -17.54
N HIS A 54 21.78 -1.23 -18.86
CA HIS A 54 20.91 -0.20 -19.39
C HIS A 54 19.57 -0.83 -19.65
N VAL A 55 18.54 -0.02 -19.47
CA VAL A 55 17.27 -0.34 -20.07
C VAL A 55 17.50 -0.31 -21.57
N ALA A 56 17.30 -1.45 -22.24
CA ALA A 56 17.19 -1.49 -23.68
C ALA A 56 15.91 -0.73 -24.07
N GLU A 57 16.02 0.58 -24.28
CA GLU A 57 14.98 1.29 -25.01
C GLU A 57 15.13 0.85 -26.47
N ASN A 58 14.12 0.12 -26.98
CA ASN A 58 14.13 -0.59 -28.27
C ASN A 58 14.59 0.24 -29.49
N LYS A 59 14.77 1.56 -29.36
CA LYS A 59 15.20 2.44 -30.44
C LYS A 59 16.70 2.40 -30.78
N TYR A 60 17.59 1.90 -29.91
CA TYR A 60 19.05 1.95 -30.14
C TYR A 60 19.77 0.60 -30.22
N VAL A 61 19.03 -0.52 -30.32
CA VAL A 61 19.61 -1.88 -30.32
C VAL A 61 20.30 -2.24 -31.66
N VAL A 62 20.30 -1.35 -32.65
CA VAL A 62 20.60 -1.67 -34.06
C VAL A 62 22.09 -1.99 -34.37
N PHE A 63 23.02 -1.85 -33.42
CA PHE A 63 24.47 -2.04 -33.70
C PHE A 63 25.25 -2.89 -32.70
N VAL A 64 24.60 -3.79 -31.96
CA VAL A 64 25.28 -4.62 -30.96
C VAL A 64 25.65 -5.98 -31.55
N ASP A 65 26.93 -6.35 -31.51
CA ASP A 65 27.42 -7.64 -32.04
C ASP A 65 26.94 -8.83 -31.20
N LYS A 66 26.85 -8.65 -29.87
CA LYS A 66 26.32 -9.64 -28.95
C LYS A 66 25.62 -8.97 -27.78
N PHE A 67 24.41 -9.45 -27.46
CA PHE A 67 23.64 -9.02 -26.30
C PHE A 67 23.53 -10.19 -25.32
N GLY A 68 24.02 -10.00 -24.10
CA GLY A 68 23.81 -10.94 -22.99
C GLY A 68 22.68 -10.42 -22.11
N ILE A 69 21.56 -11.14 -22.04
CA ILE A 69 20.46 -10.78 -21.12
C ILE A 69 20.93 -11.09 -19.70
N THR A 70 21.06 -10.07 -18.86
CA THR A 70 21.42 -10.24 -17.45
C THR A 70 20.20 -10.47 -16.57
N GLY A 71 19.02 -10.06 -17.04
CA GLY A 71 17.74 -10.34 -16.41
C GLY A 71 16.67 -9.31 -16.77
N GLU A 72 15.54 -9.40 -16.08
CA GLU A 72 14.49 -8.39 -16.12
C GLU A 72 14.71 -7.39 -14.98
N ILE A 73 14.96 -6.12 -15.29
CA ILE A 73 14.84 -5.04 -14.32
C ILE A 73 13.36 -4.65 -14.27
N SER A 74 12.66 -5.24 -13.30
CA SER A 74 11.42 -4.67 -12.83
C SER A 74 11.69 -3.71 -11.67
N SER A 75 10.92 -2.63 -11.58
CA SER A 75 10.91 -1.74 -10.43
C SER A 75 9.64 -1.98 -9.63
N LYS A 76 9.80 -2.33 -8.37
CA LYS A 76 8.71 -2.44 -7.40
C LYS A 76 8.73 -1.27 -6.46
N PHE A 77 7.65 -1.09 -5.72
CA PHE A 77 7.60 -0.06 -4.72
C PHE A 77 7.18 -0.61 -3.37
N LEU A 78 7.68 0.05 -2.32
CA LEU A 78 7.27 -0.20 -0.96
C LEU A 78 6.75 1.09 -0.35
N THR A 79 5.80 0.93 0.57
CA THR A 79 5.26 2.04 1.34
C THR A 79 4.90 1.58 2.74
N CYS A 80 5.02 2.49 3.70
CA CYS A 80 4.46 2.32 5.04
C CYS A 80 2.99 2.77 5.10
N TRP A 81 2.55 3.54 4.10
CA TRP A 81 1.19 4.02 4.03
C TRP A 81 0.24 2.89 3.67
N ALA A 82 -0.87 2.82 4.39
CA ALA A 82 -1.96 1.92 4.08
C ALA A 82 -3.27 2.55 4.50
N TYR A 83 -4.30 2.30 3.71
CA TYR A 83 -5.63 2.80 4.00
C TYR A 83 -6.34 1.85 4.97
N GLN A 84 -7.09 2.42 5.90
CA GLN A 84 -7.95 1.68 6.83
C GLN A 84 -9.39 1.82 6.36
N PRO A 85 -9.95 0.83 5.66
CA PRO A 85 -11.32 0.94 5.20
C PRO A 85 -12.27 0.81 6.39
N TYR A 86 -13.02 1.88 6.67
CA TYR A 86 -14.17 1.85 7.56
C TYR A 86 -15.27 1.02 6.90
N THR A 87 -15.33 -0.26 7.27
CA THR A 87 -16.38 -1.17 6.84
C THR A 87 -17.27 -1.51 8.02
N LEU A 88 -18.57 -1.64 7.79
CA LEU A 88 -19.54 -2.13 8.78
C LEU A 88 -19.19 -3.54 9.31
N ARG A 89 -18.20 -4.20 8.69
CA ARG A 89 -17.58 -5.45 9.14
C ARG A 89 -17.09 -5.44 10.56
N MET A 90 -16.74 -4.29 11.10
CA MET A 90 -16.31 -4.16 12.50
C MET A 90 -17.43 -4.50 13.50
N TYR A 91 -18.70 -4.31 13.15
CA TYR A 91 -19.81 -4.57 14.07
C TYR A 91 -20.17 -6.06 14.19
N TYR A 92 -20.00 -6.85 13.12
CA TYR A 92 -20.33 -8.28 13.16
C TYR A 92 -19.12 -9.20 13.39
N LYS A 93 -17.89 -8.70 13.21
CA LYS A 93 -16.63 -9.41 13.51
C LYS A 93 -16.37 -9.74 15.00
N PRO A 94 -16.91 -9.05 16.03
CA PRO A 94 -16.58 -9.35 17.42
C PRO A 94 -16.89 -10.80 17.77
N PHE A 95 -17.95 -11.39 17.23
CA PHE A 95 -18.24 -12.81 17.40
C PHE A 95 -17.92 -13.60 16.14
N SER A 96 -17.38 -14.81 16.32
CA SER A 96 -17.23 -15.73 15.20
C SER A 96 -18.62 -16.12 14.69
N ALA A 97 -18.71 -16.49 13.40
CA ALA A 97 -19.96 -16.98 12.82
C ALA A 97 -20.55 -18.14 13.65
N THR A 98 -19.69 -19.00 14.20
CA THR A 98 -20.08 -20.10 15.08
C THR A 98 -20.81 -19.62 16.34
N VAL A 99 -20.33 -18.56 16.99
CA VAL A 99 -20.98 -17.98 18.18
C VAL A 99 -22.35 -17.40 17.81
N TRP A 100 -22.48 -16.73 16.67
CA TRP A 100 -23.77 -16.24 16.19
C TRP A 100 -24.77 -17.36 15.92
N ILE A 101 -24.30 -18.47 15.34
CA ILE A 101 -25.13 -19.66 15.12
C ILE A 101 -25.59 -20.23 16.45
N TYR A 102 -24.69 -20.41 17.44
CA TYR A 102 -25.07 -20.89 18.77
C TYR A 102 -26.02 -19.94 19.50
N LEU A 103 -25.80 -18.63 19.40
CA LEU A 103 -26.69 -17.63 20.00
C LEU A 103 -28.08 -17.68 19.36
N SER A 104 -28.13 -17.78 18.03
CA SER A 104 -29.38 -17.82 17.27
C SER A 104 -30.15 -19.12 17.54
N THR A 105 -29.48 -20.27 17.55
CA THR A 105 -30.12 -21.55 17.87
C THR A 105 -30.60 -21.58 19.32
N PHE A 106 -29.84 -21.02 20.26
CA PHE A 106 -30.26 -20.87 21.65
C PHE A 106 -31.49 -19.98 21.80
N LEU A 107 -31.51 -18.82 21.14
CA LEU A 107 -32.65 -17.90 21.10
C LEU A 107 -33.91 -18.59 20.58
N VAL A 108 -33.80 -19.32 19.47
CA VAL A 108 -34.92 -20.07 18.87
C VAL A 108 -35.38 -21.20 19.80
N SER A 109 -34.45 -21.94 20.41
CA SER A 109 -34.77 -23.02 21.36
C SER A 109 -35.49 -22.50 22.60
N LEU A 110 -34.98 -21.41 23.20
CA LEU A 110 -35.58 -20.82 24.40
C LEU A 110 -36.97 -20.23 24.10
N THR A 111 -37.11 -19.50 22.98
CA THR A 111 -38.42 -18.94 22.59
C THR A 111 -39.44 -20.02 22.27
N THR A 112 -39.05 -21.10 21.56
CA THR A 112 -39.96 -22.23 21.28
C THR A 112 -40.34 -22.99 22.55
N PHE A 113 -39.40 -23.23 23.47
CA PHE A 113 -39.67 -23.83 24.78
C PHE A 113 -40.64 -22.98 25.62
N LEU A 114 -40.45 -21.67 25.66
CA LEU A 114 -41.34 -20.76 26.39
C LEU A 114 -42.72 -20.68 25.76
N LEU A 115 -42.82 -20.57 24.43
CA LEU A 115 -44.10 -20.58 23.73
C LEU A 115 -44.87 -21.88 23.99
N THR A 116 -44.20 -23.02 23.94
CA THR A 116 -44.83 -24.32 24.26
C THR A 116 -45.24 -24.39 25.74
N PHE A 117 -44.40 -23.94 26.66
CA PHE A 117 -44.73 -23.91 28.10
C PHE A 117 -45.94 -23.02 28.40
N VAL A 118 -45.96 -21.80 27.86
CA VAL A 118 -47.06 -20.85 28.01
C VAL A 118 -48.34 -21.40 27.37
N ASN A 119 -48.25 -21.99 26.17
CA ASN A 119 -49.40 -22.61 25.51
C ASN A 119 -49.96 -23.78 26.33
N ILE A 120 -49.11 -24.63 26.92
CA ILE A 120 -49.55 -25.77 27.75
C ILE A 120 -50.23 -25.28 29.04
N LYS A 121 -49.69 -24.24 29.69
CA LYS A 121 -50.21 -23.71 30.96
C LYS A 121 -51.46 -22.83 30.77
N LEU A 122 -51.47 -21.92 29.80
CA LEU A 122 -52.58 -20.98 29.57
C LEU A 122 -53.80 -21.67 28.95
N LYS A 123 -53.61 -22.65 28.05
CA LYS A 123 -54.73 -23.38 27.42
C LYS A 123 -55.57 -24.17 28.43
N LYS A 124 -55.03 -24.44 29.63
CA LYS A 124 -55.78 -25.04 30.75
C LYS A 124 -56.61 -24.05 31.57
N GLY A 125 -56.34 -22.74 31.46
CA GLY A 125 -56.93 -21.73 32.35
C GLY A 125 -57.83 -20.70 31.67
N MET A 126 -57.61 -20.37 30.39
CA MET A 126 -58.36 -19.33 29.69
C MET A 126 -58.61 -19.75 28.24
N GLY A 127 -59.89 -19.95 27.89
CA GLY A 127 -60.35 -20.35 26.55
C GLY A 127 -60.31 -19.23 25.50
N GLN A 128 -59.34 -18.32 25.54
CA GLN A 128 -59.20 -17.25 24.55
C GLN A 128 -57.81 -17.21 23.94
N HIS A 129 -57.77 -17.05 22.62
CA HIS A 129 -56.59 -17.02 21.78
C HIS A 129 -55.72 -15.79 22.11
N ALA A 130 -54.70 -15.97 22.95
CA ALA A 130 -53.63 -14.98 23.04
C ALA A 130 -52.81 -15.01 21.74
N PRO A 131 -52.56 -13.87 21.07
CA PRO A 131 -51.76 -13.81 19.86
C PRO A 131 -50.31 -14.23 20.13
N LEU A 132 -49.84 -15.23 19.37
CA LEU A 132 -48.54 -15.90 19.50
C LEU A 132 -47.33 -14.94 19.49
N GLY A 133 -47.46 -13.77 18.86
CA GLY A 133 -46.37 -12.81 18.64
C GLY A 133 -45.87 -12.06 19.89
N TYR A 134 -46.71 -11.87 20.92
CA TYR A 134 -46.32 -11.06 22.09
C TYR A 134 -45.21 -11.71 22.91
N GLY A 135 -45.16 -13.04 22.97
CA GLY A 135 -44.11 -13.76 23.69
C GLY A 135 -42.73 -13.46 23.09
N ILE A 136 -42.56 -13.70 21.79
CA ILE A 136 -41.27 -13.56 21.09
C ILE A 136 -40.73 -12.12 21.20
N LEU A 137 -41.58 -11.12 20.97
CA LEU A 137 -41.19 -9.70 21.06
C LEU A 137 -40.70 -9.30 22.46
N THR A 138 -41.25 -9.90 23.52
CA THR A 138 -40.83 -9.61 24.90
C THR A 138 -39.39 -10.09 25.15
N PHE A 139 -39.02 -11.27 24.64
CA PHE A 139 -37.67 -11.81 24.78
C PHE A 139 -36.65 -11.04 23.91
N PHE A 140 -37.04 -10.69 22.68
CA PHE A 140 -36.22 -9.83 21.83
C PHE A 140 -36.02 -8.44 22.42
N ALA A 141 -37.07 -7.85 23.01
CA ALA A 141 -36.95 -6.57 23.71
C ALA A 141 -35.94 -6.68 24.86
N ALA A 142 -36.03 -7.73 25.68
CA ALA A 142 -35.07 -7.96 26.77
C ALA A 142 -33.62 -8.17 26.26
N LEU A 143 -33.42 -8.84 25.12
CA LEU A 143 -32.10 -8.99 24.48
C LEU A 143 -31.50 -7.63 24.08
N LEU A 144 -32.35 -6.71 23.62
CA LEU A 144 -31.98 -5.36 23.22
C LEU A 144 -31.99 -4.37 24.41
N GLU A 145 -32.04 -4.88 25.65
CA GLU A 145 -32.15 -4.08 26.89
C GLU A 145 -33.35 -3.11 26.89
N LYS A 146 -34.41 -3.45 26.16
CA LYS A 146 -35.68 -2.72 26.15
C LYS A 146 -36.70 -3.41 27.05
N SER A 147 -37.43 -2.60 27.81
CA SER A 147 -38.54 -3.10 28.62
C SER A 147 -39.75 -3.38 27.73
N ALA A 148 -40.35 -4.55 27.90
CA ALA A 148 -41.63 -4.91 27.30
C ALA A 148 -42.72 -4.91 28.38
N ARG A 149 -43.94 -4.47 28.02
CA ARG A 149 -45.08 -4.50 28.94
C ARG A 149 -45.59 -5.93 29.08
N ILE A 150 -45.26 -6.58 30.20
CA ILE A 150 -45.74 -7.92 30.54
C ILE A 150 -47.11 -7.79 31.22
N SER A 151 -48.07 -8.65 30.84
CA SER A 151 -49.38 -8.65 31.48
C SER A 151 -49.29 -9.17 32.92
N ARG A 152 -50.06 -8.56 33.83
CA ARG A 152 -50.08 -8.90 35.27
C ARG A 152 -50.36 -10.40 35.54
N ASN A 153 -51.11 -11.04 34.65
CA ASN A 153 -51.48 -12.46 34.76
C ASN A 153 -50.32 -13.41 34.47
N VAL A 154 -49.40 -13.03 33.58
CA VAL A 154 -48.22 -13.84 33.25
C VAL A 154 -47.13 -13.63 34.29
N ASP A 155 -47.00 -12.39 34.78
CA ASP A 155 -46.02 -12.05 35.82
C ASP A 155 -46.30 -12.75 37.16
N SER A 156 -47.56 -13.06 37.49
CA SER A 156 -47.87 -13.79 38.74
C SER A 156 -47.40 -15.25 38.74
N ILE A 157 -46.98 -15.80 37.61
CA ILE A 157 -46.51 -17.18 37.49
C ILE A 157 -45.02 -17.26 37.89
N LEU A 158 -44.72 -17.87 39.04
CA LEU A 158 -43.37 -18.01 39.58
C LEU A 158 -42.36 -18.56 38.54
N ALA A 159 -42.72 -19.62 37.82
CA ALA A 159 -41.87 -20.23 36.78
C ALA A 159 -41.53 -19.25 35.65
N PHE A 160 -42.47 -18.39 35.25
CA PHE A 160 -42.21 -17.36 34.24
C PHE A 160 -41.19 -16.34 34.76
N ARG A 161 -41.31 -15.88 36.01
CA ARG A 161 -40.36 -14.94 36.62
C ARG A 161 -38.94 -15.50 36.69
N PHE A 162 -38.77 -16.77 37.04
CA PHE A 162 -37.46 -17.39 37.06
C PHE A 162 -36.84 -17.48 35.66
N ILE A 163 -37.58 -17.99 34.67
CA ILE A 163 -37.06 -18.12 33.30
C ILE A 163 -36.77 -16.74 32.70
N PHE A 164 -37.68 -15.79 32.87
CA PHE A 164 -37.51 -14.42 32.37
C PHE A 164 -36.37 -13.69 33.09
N GLY A 165 -36.24 -13.86 34.41
CA GLY A 165 -35.13 -13.27 35.19
C GLY A 165 -33.76 -13.80 34.75
N VAL A 166 -33.64 -15.10 34.54
CA VAL A 166 -32.42 -15.73 33.99
C VAL A 166 -32.14 -15.21 32.57
N TRP A 167 -33.17 -15.09 31.74
CA TRP A 167 -33.03 -14.56 30.37
C TRP A 167 -32.52 -13.12 30.36
N VAL A 168 -33.08 -12.25 31.22
CA VAL A 168 -32.65 -10.85 31.35
C VAL A 168 -31.20 -10.80 31.81
N LEU A 169 -30.81 -11.61 32.81
CA LEU A 169 -29.42 -11.68 33.27
C LEU A 169 -28.49 -12.12 32.13
N GLN A 170 -28.85 -13.14 31.36
CA GLN A 170 -28.06 -13.59 30.21
C GLN A 170 -27.96 -12.53 29.13
N SER A 171 -29.04 -11.80 28.86
CA SER A 171 -29.09 -10.73 27.87
C SER A 171 -28.12 -9.61 28.24
N ILE A 172 -28.15 -9.14 29.50
CA ILE A 172 -27.23 -8.12 30.02
C ILE A 172 -25.78 -8.59 29.88
N ILE A 173 -25.48 -9.83 30.26
CA ILE A 173 -24.10 -10.29 30.18
C ILE A 173 -23.63 -10.37 28.72
N LEU A 174 -24.49 -10.83 27.81
CA LEU A 174 -24.19 -10.91 26.38
C LEU A 174 -23.95 -9.53 25.77
N THR A 175 -24.79 -8.55 26.08
CA THR A 175 -24.63 -7.17 25.60
C THR A 175 -23.35 -6.55 26.13
N GLN A 176 -23.04 -6.71 27.43
CA GLN A 176 -21.81 -6.19 28.02
C GLN A 176 -20.54 -6.82 27.43
N LEU A 177 -20.58 -8.12 27.08
CA LEU A 177 -19.47 -8.78 26.42
C LEU A 177 -19.32 -8.35 24.96
N TYR A 178 -20.45 -8.21 24.27
CA TYR A 178 -20.45 -7.72 22.90
C TYR A 178 -19.89 -6.30 22.84
N THR A 179 -20.35 -5.39 23.71
CA THR A 179 -19.86 -4.01 23.76
C THR A 179 -18.39 -3.97 24.17
N SER A 180 -17.97 -4.74 25.18
CA SER A 180 -16.56 -4.82 25.60
C SER A 180 -15.65 -5.30 24.45
N LYS A 181 -16.07 -6.34 23.72
CA LYS A 181 -15.30 -6.87 22.58
C LYS A 181 -15.33 -5.92 21.38
N LEU A 182 -16.45 -5.24 21.15
CA LEU A 182 -16.58 -4.21 20.12
C LEU A 182 -15.65 -3.03 20.42
N ILE A 183 -15.67 -2.50 21.64
CA ILE A 183 -14.79 -1.41 22.09
C ILE A 183 -13.32 -1.84 21.95
N SER A 184 -12.96 -3.04 22.40
CA SER A 184 -11.61 -3.57 22.22
C SER A 184 -11.22 -3.62 20.73
N SER A 185 -12.13 -4.06 19.85
CA SER A 185 -11.89 -4.08 18.40
C SER A 185 -11.82 -2.69 17.75
N LEU A 186 -12.45 -1.68 18.36
CA LEU A 186 -12.41 -0.29 17.90
C LEU A 186 -11.15 0.44 18.40
N ILE A 187 -10.58 0.03 19.55
CA ILE A 187 -9.34 0.57 20.08
C ILE A 187 -8.12 -0.03 19.36
N ILE A 188 -8.21 -1.29 18.91
CA ILE A 188 -7.14 -1.91 18.12
C ILE A 188 -7.07 -1.20 16.76
N PRO A 189 -5.88 -0.70 16.35
CA PRO A 189 -5.74 -0.10 15.04
C PRO A 189 -6.18 -1.09 13.97
N LEU A 190 -7.08 -0.64 13.11
CA LEU A 190 -7.69 -1.50 12.10
C LEU A 190 -6.61 -2.13 11.21
N PRO A 191 -6.80 -3.39 10.78
CA PRO A 191 -5.89 -4.02 9.86
C PRO A 191 -5.77 -3.13 8.63
N LYS A 192 -4.55 -2.65 8.42
CA LYS A 192 -4.18 -1.82 7.30
C LYS A 192 -4.30 -2.66 6.05
N LYS A 193 -5.03 -2.17 5.04
CA LYS A 193 -5.01 -2.80 3.72
C LYS A 193 -3.81 -2.23 2.96
N SER A 194 -2.86 -3.09 2.64
CA SER A 194 -1.71 -2.75 1.81
C SER A 194 -2.16 -2.23 0.45
N ILE A 195 -1.34 -1.37 -0.13
CA ILE A 195 -1.54 -0.84 -1.47
C ILE A 195 -0.71 -1.68 -2.41
N GLY A 196 -1.40 -2.54 -3.16
CA GLY A 196 -0.75 -3.47 -4.09
C GLY A 196 -0.37 -2.80 -5.41
N ARG A 197 -1.11 -1.75 -5.80
CA ARG A 197 -1.00 -1.09 -7.10
C ARG A 197 -0.63 0.37 -6.98
N PHE A 198 0.15 0.86 -7.93
CA PHE A 198 0.59 2.26 -7.94
C PHE A 198 -0.60 3.23 -8.10
N ASP A 199 -1.62 2.85 -8.86
CA ASP A 199 -2.82 3.67 -9.10
C ASP A 199 -3.66 3.89 -7.83
N GLU A 200 -3.59 2.99 -6.85
CA GLU A 200 -4.30 3.12 -5.57
C GLU A 200 -3.69 4.20 -4.65
N LEU A 201 -2.44 4.60 -4.91
CA LEU A 201 -1.79 5.71 -4.21
C LEU A 201 -2.36 7.06 -4.66
N LEU A 202 -2.94 7.11 -5.86
CA LEU A 202 -3.52 8.32 -6.38
C LEU A 202 -4.80 8.61 -5.60
N PRO A 203 -5.02 9.87 -5.17
CA PRO A 203 -6.25 10.23 -4.50
C PRO A 203 -7.43 9.90 -5.43
N LYS A 204 -8.30 8.97 -4.99
CA LYS A 204 -9.55 8.72 -5.68
C LYS A 204 -10.35 10.02 -5.66
N ALA A 205 -10.57 10.61 -6.83
CA ALA A 205 -11.42 11.77 -6.97
C ALA A 205 -12.86 11.34 -6.65
N GLU A 206 -13.27 11.49 -5.40
CA GLU A 206 -14.47 10.82 -4.87
C GLU A 206 -15.78 11.43 -5.41
N ASN A 207 -15.73 12.51 -6.19
CA ASN A 207 -16.93 13.18 -6.73
C ASN A 207 -16.80 13.74 -8.16
N SER A 208 -15.76 13.39 -8.95
CA SER A 208 -15.76 13.79 -10.36
C SER A 208 -16.57 12.76 -11.16
N THR A 209 -17.87 13.00 -11.25
CA THR A 209 -18.82 12.30 -12.11
C THR A 209 -18.20 11.90 -13.44
N GLY A 210 -18.06 10.59 -13.69
CA GLY A 210 -18.02 9.82 -14.96
C GLY A 210 -17.27 10.31 -16.20
N PHE A 211 -17.14 11.60 -16.43
CA PHE A 211 -16.55 12.18 -17.63
C PHE A 211 -15.02 12.10 -17.64
N LEU A 212 -14.40 12.05 -16.46
CA LEU A 212 -12.96 12.05 -16.33
C LEU A 212 -12.33 10.66 -16.45
N SER A 213 -13.03 9.55 -16.16
CA SER A 213 -12.45 8.21 -16.34
C SER A 213 -12.40 7.80 -17.81
N ASP A 214 -13.42 8.13 -18.59
CA ASP A 214 -13.43 7.86 -20.04
C ASP A 214 -12.49 8.82 -20.80
N ALA A 215 -12.34 10.06 -20.29
CA ALA A 215 -11.31 10.96 -20.75
C ALA A 215 -9.90 10.52 -20.31
N LEU A 216 -9.70 9.93 -19.12
CA LEU A 216 -8.41 9.44 -18.60
C LEU A 216 -7.96 8.14 -19.28
N ILE A 217 -8.88 7.24 -19.65
CA ILE A 217 -8.55 6.05 -20.46
C ILE A 217 -8.15 6.47 -21.88
N ASN A 218 -8.81 7.50 -22.46
CA ASN A 218 -8.34 8.14 -23.70
C ASN A 218 -7.06 8.98 -23.50
N LEU A 219 -6.82 9.55 -22.31
CA LEU A 219 -5.60 10.30 -21.98
C LEU A 219 -4.40 9.41 -21.65
N GLN A 220 -4.60 8.15 -21.24
CA GLN A 220 -3.52 7.17 -21.10
C GLN A 220 -2.89 6.86 -22.48
N GLY A 221 -3.65 7.08 -23.57
CA GLY A 221 -3.13 7.14 -24.93
C GLY A 221 -2.35 8.42 -25.28
N LEU A 222 -2.57 9.53 -24.56
CA LEU A 222 -1.92 10.84 -24.79
C LEU A 222 -0.73 11.10 -23.85
N PHE A 223 -0.61 10.36 -22.74
CA PHE A 223 0.46 10.54 -21.75
C PHE A 223 1.68 9.65 -21.96
N THR A 224 2.09 9.59 -23.22
CA THR A 224 3.49 9.92 -23.57
C THR A 224 3.83 11.41 -23.35
N GLY A 225 2.92 12.29 -22.88
CA GLY A 225 3.29 13.54 -22.18
C GLY A 225 2.16 14.41 -21.57
N ALA A 226 2.35 14.75 -20.28
CA ALA A 226 2.06 16.02 -19.55
C ALA A 226 0.66 16.48 -19.07
N LYS A 227 0.51 16.67 -17.73
CA LYS A 227 -0.42 17.48 -16.87
C LYS A 227 -0.99 16.75 -15.63
N ARG A 228 -0.81 17.32 -14.43
CA ARG A 228 -1.68 17.09 -13.26
C ARG A 228 -1.76 18.36 -12.40
N GLN A 229 -2.98 18.79 -12.06
CA GLN A 229 -3.26 19.91 -11.18
C GLN A 229 -3.46 19.41 -9.73
N GLU A 230 -3.03 20.21 -8.76
CA GLU A 230 -2.87 19.88 -7.34
C GLU A 230 -4.17 19.49 -6.62
N ILE A 231 -4.19 18.28 -6.02
CA ILE A 231 -4.87 17.98 -4.76
C ILE A 231 -4.00 16.98 -4.00
N GLY A 232 -3.34 17.45 -2.92
CA GLY A 232 -2.54 16.64 -1.99
C GLY A 232 -1.23 16.10 -2.58
N ALA A 233 -0.14 16.84 -2.43
CA ALA A 233 1.18 16.47 -2.93
C ALA A 233 1.60 15.06 -2.44
N PHE A 234 1.72 14.12 -3.37
CA PHE A 234 2.32 12.81 -3.15
C PHE A 234 3.82 12.95 -3.47
N GLU A 235 4.68 12.66 -2.50
CA GLU A 235 6.13 12.74 -2.68
C GLU A 235 6.65 11.39 -3.15
N ILE A 236 6.97 11.32 -4.46
CA ILE A 236 7.73 10.20 -5.01
C ILE A 236 9.18 10.41 -4.61
N SER A 237 9.58 9.77 -3.52
CA SER A 237 10.97 9.57 -3.21
C SER A 237 11.45 8.42 -4.11
N SER A 238 11.81 8.75 -5.34
CA SER A 238 12.60 7.85 -6.19
C SER A 238 14.06 8.32 -6.16
N ASN A 239 15.00 7.39 -6.27
CA ASN A 239 16.32 7.71 -6.76
C ASN A 239 16.21 7.72 -8.28
N PRO A 240 16.03 8.87 -8.97
CA PRO A 240 16.05 8.85 -10.42
C PRO A 240 17.46 8.46 -10.82
N ILE A 241 17.66 7.18 -11.18
CA ILE A 241 18.69 6.84 -12.16
C ILE A 241 18.12 7.29 -13.52
N ILE A 242 17.87 8.58 -13.65
CA ILE A 242 17.90 9.23 -14.96
C ILE A 242 19.38 9.48 -15.14
N GLY A 243 19.99 8.81 -16.12
CA GLY A 243 21.43 8.82 -16.37
C GLY A 243 21.97 10.20 -16.73
N PHE A 244 22.04 11.09 -15.75
CA PHE A 244 22.83 12.31 -15.84
C PHE A 244 24.23 11.98 -15.33
N ASP A 245 25.16 12.00 -16.26
CA ASP A 245 26.57 11.73 -16.05
C ASP A 245 27.14 12.60 -14.92
N ALA A 246 27.74 11.97 -13.92
CA ALA A 246 28.61 12.67 -12.99
C ALA A 246 29.91 13.01 -13.73
N TYR A 247 30.08 14.27 -14.10
CA TYR A 247 31.33 14.79 -14.65
C TYR A 247 32.49 14.49 -13.70
N THR A 248 33.62 14.06 -14.26
CA THR A 248 34.83 13.76 -13.50
C THR A 248 35.42 15.02 -12.86
N PRO A 249 36.08 14.95 -11.68
CA PRO A 249 36.70 16.10 -11.03
C PRO A 249 37.75 16.82 -11.90
N GLN A 250 38.39 16.10 -12.84
CA GLN A 250 39.34 16.65 -13.80
C GLN A 250 38.69 17.57 -14.85
N TRP A 251 37.39 17.46 -15.09
CA TRP A 251 36.66 18.35 -15.99
C TRP A 251 36.38 19.70 -15.34
N VAL A 252 36.29 19.75 -14.00
CA VAL A 252 35.98 20.95 -13.21
C VAL A 252 37.25 21.78 -12.90
N SER A 253 38.43 21.15 -12.83
CA SER A 253 39.68 21.88 -12.52
C SER A 253 40.21 22.77 -13.64
N GLY A 254 39.58 22.78 -14.82
CA GLY A 254 40.05 23.52 -16.01
C GLY A 254 39.46 24.92 -16.23
N TYR A 255 38.49 25.38 -15.43
CA TYR A 255 37.82 26.67 -15.64
C TYR A 255 37.75 27.51 -14.35
N PRO A 256 38.76 28.34 -14.06
CA PRO A 256 38.65 29.33 -13.01
C PRO A 256 38.02 30.61 -13.57
N ASN A 257 36.95 31.09 -12.93
CA ASN A 257 36.32 32.42 -13.06
C ASN A 257 35.08 32.57 -13.96
N MET A 258 34.07 31.70 -13.81
CA MET A 258 32.70 32.07 -14.15
C MET A 258 31.78 31.93 -12.94
N LYS A 259 31.05 33.00 -12.61
CA LYS A 259 29.88 32.96 -11.71
C LYS A 259 28.85 32.03 -12.35
N TRP A 260 28.60 30.89 -11.75
CA TRP A 260 27.60 29.94 -12.26
C TRP A 260 26.20 30.50 -12.06
N ASP A 261 25.58 30.90 -13.16
CA ASP A 261 24.14 31.18 -13.22
C ASP A 261 23.40 29.86 -13.52
N LEU A 262 22.21 29.68 -12.94
CA LEU A 262 21.44 28.42 -12.86
C LEU A 262 21.02 27.78 -14.21
N LYS A 263 21.50 28.32 -15.34
CA LYS A 263 21.03 28.07 -16.70
C LYS A 263 21.57 26.78 -17.36
N VAL A 264 22.57 26.12 -16.77
CA VAL A 264 23.31 25.03 -17.45
C VAL A 264 22.64 23.64 -17.34
N LEU A 265 21.75 23.40 -16.38
CA LEU A 265 21.11 22.08 -16.19
C LEU A 265 19.80 21.88 -16.99
N GLY A 266 19.28 22.92 -17.63
CA GLY A 266 18.15 22.81 -18.57
C GLY A 266 18.54 22.30 -19.97
N PHE A 267 19.82 22.05 -20.23
CA PHE A 267 20.37 22.06 -21.59
C PHE A 267 19.77 21.04 -22.56
N ASP A 268 19.43 19.81 -22.16
CA ASP A 268 18.88 18.83 -23.12
C ASP A 268 17.41 19.06 -23.44
N PHE A 269 16.59 19.36 -22.43
CA PHE A 269 15.18 19.68 -22.63
C PHE A 269 15.00 21.01 -23.38
N PHE A 270 15.75 22.05 -22.98
CA PHE A 270 15.73 23.33 -23.66
C PHE A 270 16.43 23.28 -25.03
N SER A 271 17.43 22.41 -25.27
CA SER A 271 18.01 22.28 -26.62
C SER A 271 17.05 21.57 -27.59
N ILE A 272 16.29 20.57 -27.14
CA ILE A 272 15.25 19.93 -27.95
C ILE A 272 14.14 20.94 -28.27
N MET A 273 13.73 21.74 -27.27
CA MET A 273 12.72 22.77 -27.45
C MET A 273 13.23 23.90 -28.36
N ALA A 274 14.46 24.38 -28.14
CA ALA A 274 15.09 25.41 -28.97
C ALA A 274 15.33 24.93 -30.40
N LYS A 275 15.62 23.64 -30.61
CA LYS A 275 15.75 23.04 -31.94
C LYS A 275 14.39 23.00 -32.65
N ARG A 276 13.31 22.57 -31.98
CA ARG A 276 11.95 22.57 -32.53
C ARG A 276 11.45 23.97 -32.87
N ILE A 277 11.69 24.94 -31.99
CA ILE A 277 11.35 26.36 -32.23
C ILE A 277 12.16 26.92 -33.41
N ARG A 278 13.45 26.56 -33.51
CA ARG A 278 14.31 26.93 -34.65
C ARG A 278 13.82 26.35 -35.97
N ASP A 279 13.50 25.06 -36.00
CA ASP A 279 13.01 24.38 -37.20
C ASP A 279 11.67 25.00 -37.66
N TRP A 280 10.81 25.39 -36.72
CA TRP A 280 9.58 26.13 -36.99
C TRP A 280 9.84 27.55 -37.53
N LEU A 281 10.73 28.32 -36.91
CA LEU A 281 11.11 29.67 -37.37
C LEU A 281 11.77 29.64 -38.76
N ASN A 282 12.61 28.63 -39.02
CA ASN A 282 13.25 28.45 -40.33
C ASN A 282 12.23 28.11 -41.43
N ASN A 283 11.17 27.36 -41.11
CA ASN A 283 10.09 27.07 -42.04
C ASN A 283 9.20 28.30 -42.32
N LEU A 284 9.10 29.25 -41.37
CA LEU A 284 8.41 30.53 -41.54
C LEU A 284 9.20 31.56 -42.37
N ALA A 285 10.54 31.48 -42.33
CA ALA A 285 11.45 32.41 -43.03
C ALA A 285 11.44 32.27 -44.57
N GLY A 286 10.54 31.46 -45.15
CA GLY A 286 10.21 31.48 -46.58
C GLY A 286 9.45 32.74 -47.02
N ASN A 287 8.94 33.55 -46.08
CA ASN A 287 8.30 34.83 -46.36
C ASN A 287 9.28 35.98 -46.05
N ASP A 288 9.59 36.81 -47.05
CA ASP A 288 10.69 37.79 -47.05
C ASP A 288 10.65 38.87 -45.95
N LEU A 289 9.57 38.98 -45.17
CA LEU A 289 9.48 39.94 -44.06
C LEU A 289 10.20 39.50 -42.77
N ALA A 290 10.51 38.21 -42.57
CA ALA A 290 11.07 37.72 -41.30
C ALA A 290 12.62 37.71 -41.23
N LYS A 291 13.32 37.99 -42.34
CA LYS A 291 14.78 37.86 -42.42
C LYS A 291 15.57 38.96 -41.71
N SER A 292 15.02 40.17 -41.53
CA SER A 292 15.79 41.29 -40.95
C SER A 292 15.85 41.29 -39.42
N GLU A 293 14.96 40.58 -38.73
CA GLU A 293 14.88 40.59 -37.26
C GLU A 293 15.46 39.33 -36.59
N ILE A 294 15.83 38.31 -37.38
CA ILE A 294 16.28 36.99 -36.89
C ILE A 294 17.75 36.73 -37.29
N THR A 295 18.66 37.69 -37.06
CA THR A 295 20.09 37.51 -37.39
C THR A 295 20.93 36.92 -36.25
N ASN A 296 20.38 36.72 -35.04
CA ASN A 296 21.04 35.90 -34.00
C ASN A 296 20.05 35.34 -32.94
N PRO A 297 19.19 34.37 -33.29
CA PRO A 297 18.20 33.82 -32.37
C PRO A 297 18.81 33.00 -31.23
N GLN A 298 20.01 32.42 -31.42
CA GLN A 298 20.68 31.61 -30.39
C GLN A 298 21.09 32.47 -29.19
N GLY A 299 21.80 33.58 -29.40
CA GLY A 299 22.31 34.39 -28.29
C GLY A 299 21.23 35.03 -27.42
N ARG A 300 20.06 35.35 -28.00
CA ARG A 300 18.97 36.02 -27.28
C ARG A 300 18.14 35.05 -26.44
N LEU A 301 17.71 33.91 -27.00
CA LEU A 301 16.86 32.96 -26.28
C LEU A 301 17.58 32.31 -25.09
N PHE A 302 18.89 32.06 -25.19
CA PHE A 302 19.67 31.47 -24.08
C PHE A 302 19.95 32.47 -22.95
N ASN A 303 19.85 33.78 -23.21
CA ASN A 303 20.09 34.81 -22.20
C ASN A 303 18.83 35.38 -21.57
N MET A 304 17.64 35.14 -22.13
CA MET A 304 16.38 35.64 -21.59
C MET A 304 16.10 35.06 -20.19
N CYS A 305 15.76 35.92 -19.24
CA CYS A 305 15.11 35.49 -18.00
C CYS A 305 13.66 35.08 -18.27
N TRP A 306 13.05 34.35 -17.34
CA TRP A 306 11.70 33.81 -17.52
C TRP A 306 10.65 34.87 -17.86
N GLU A 307 10.76 36.07 -17.27
CA GLU A 307 9.86 37.18 -17.57
C GLU A 307 10.06 37.74 -18.99
N GLU A 308 11.29 37.73 -19.51
CA GLU A 308 11.56 38.13 -20.90
C GLU A 308 11.02 37.10 -21.90
N VAL A 309 11.09 35.80 -21.57
CA VAL A 309 10.47 34.73 -22.39
C VAL A 309 8.95 34.88 -22.42
N LYS A 310 8.33 35.21 -21.28
CA LYS A 310 6.89 35.46 -21.18
C LYS A 310 6.48 36.68 -22.00
N HIS A 311 7.20 37.78 -21.88
CA HIS A 311 6.93 39.00 -22.63
C HIS A 311 7.16 38.80 -24.14
N TRP A 312 8.16 38.01 -24.54
CA TRP A 312 8.40 37.62 -25.93
C TRP A 312 7.28 36.74 -26.48
N ALA A 313 6.79 35.77 -25.70
CA ALA A 313 5.65 34.94 -26.07
C ALA A 313 4.34 35.74 -26.23
N GLU A 314 4.10 36.73 -25.37
CA GLU A 314 2.96 37.65 -25.49
C GLU A 314 3.09 38.58 -26.70
N SER A 315 4.31 39.03 -27.01
CA SER A 315 4.60 39.85 -28.20
C SER A 315 4.35 39.08 -29.49
N LEU A 316 4.67 37.78 -29.53
CA LEU A 316 4.35 36.90 -30.67
C LEU A 316 2.84 36.69 -30.87
N LYS A 317 2.03 36.71 -29.79
CA LYS A 317 0.56 36.67 -29.90
C LYS A 317 -0.03 37.96 -30.50
N LEU A 318 0.65 39.08 -30.34
CA LEU A 318 0.21 40.40 -30.82
C LEU A 318 0.51 40.65 -32.30
N ILE A 319 1.46 39.91 -32.89
CA ILE A 319 1.90 40.11 -34.29
C ILE A 319 0.88 39.56 -35.33
N GLY A 320 -0.23 38.96 -34.88
CA GLY A 320 -1.42 38.66 -35.71
C GLY A 320 -1.34 37.36 -36.51
N ASP A 321 -2.47 36.64 -36.60
CA ASP A 321 -2.83 35.43 -37.40
C ASP A 321 -1.72 34.47 -37.88
N ILE A 322 -0.65 34.32 -37.10
CA ILE A 322 0.23 33.17 -37.25
C ILE A 322 -0.49 32.02 -36.55
N GLU A 323 -1.15 31.15 -37.32
CA GLU A 323 -1.60 29.85 -36.85
C GLU A 323 -0.38 29.08 -36.34
N LEU A 324 -0.09 29.21 -35.05
CA LEU A 324 0.85 28.33 -34.38
C LEU A 324 0.31 26.91 -34.58
N GLY A 325 1.14 26.07 -35.21
CA GLY A 325 0.80 24.65 -35.34
C GLY A 325 0.35 24.11 -33.99
N VAL A 326 -0.71 23.30 -33.99
CA VAL A 326 -1.45 22.88 -32.77
C VAL A 326 -0.51 22.38 -31.66
N GLU A 327 0.58 21.71 -32.01
CA GLU A 327 1.62 21.29 -31.05
C GLU A 327 2.31 22.49 -30.37
N VAL A 328 2.76 23.48 -31.14
CA VAL A 328 3.49 24.65 -30.62
C VAL A 328 2.58 25.54 -29.77
N SER A 329 1.31 25.71 -30.17
CA SER A 329 0.35 26.50 -29.37
C SER A 329 0.02 25.82 -28.03
N GLN A 330 -0.08 24.48 -28.00
CA GLN A 330 -0.25 23.71 -26.76
C GLN A 330 0.99 23.81 -25.84
N TRP A 331 2.20 23.80 -26.40
CA TRP A 331 3.42 24.00 -25.63
C TRP A 331 3.53 25.42 -25.04
N PHE A 332 3.17 26.46 -25.79
CA PHE A 332 3.13 27.83 -25.27
C PHE A 332 2.04 28.03 -24.22
N ASP A 333 0.88 27.38 -24.36
CA ASP A 333 -0.16 27.39 -23.33
C ASP A 333 0.32 26.67 -22.04
N LEU A 334 1.06 25.56 -22.17
CA LEU A 334 1.70 24.87 -21.04
C LEU A 334 2.78 25.70 -20.35
N LEU A 335 3.63 26.40 -21.11
CA LEU A 335 4.70 27.26 -20.58
C LEU A 335 4.13 28.52 -19.91
N SER A 336 3.15 29.17 -20.53
CA SER A 336 2.53 30.41 -20.03
C SER A 336 1.69 30.23 -18.76
N ARG A 337 1.20 29.01 -18.50
CA ARG A 337 0.42 28.64 -17.29
C ARG A 337 1.26 28.07 -16.15
N ALA A 338 2.59 28.18 -16.25
CA ALA A 338 3.60 27.49 -15.41
C ALA A 338 3.17 27.17 -13.97
N ASN A 339 2.71 25.92 -13.80
CA ASN A 339 2.97 25.08 -12.63
C ASN A 339 3.44 23.72 -13.19
N ILE A 340 4.62 23.73 -13.82
CA ILE A 340 5.31 22.50 -14.22
C ILE A 340 5.92 21.93 -12.95
N TRP A 341 5.46 20.76 -12.52
CA TRP A 341 6.07 20.05 -11.40
C TRP A 341 7.47 19.60 -11.81
N ILE A 342 8.47 20.40 -11.47
CA ILE A 342 9.84 19.93 -11.28
C ILE A 342 9.79 19.24 -9.91
N PRO A 343 10.27 17.99 -9.75
CA PRO A 343 10.41 17.40 -8.43
C PRO A 343 11.10 18.44 -7.56
N LYS A 344 10.47 18.82 -6.45
CA LYS A 344 11.03 19.79 -5.53
C LYS A 344 12.27 19.13 -4.92
N ILE A 345 13.40 19.24 -5.62
CA ILE A 345 14.70 18.87 -5.08
C ILE A 345 14.86 19.86 -3.94
N ASP A 346 14.73 19.37 -2.71
CA ASP A 346 14.95 20.19 -1.55
C ASP A 346 16.33 20.85 -1.70
N ASN A 347 16.40 22.17 -1.49
CA ASN A 347 17.64 22.93 -1.65
C ASN A 347 18.75 22.36 -0.75
N THR A 348 18.39 21.61 0.30
CA THR A 348 19.29 20.83 1.15
C THR A 348 20.02 19.72 0.37
N ILE A 349 19.32 18.96 -0.48
CA ILE A 349 19.87 17.86 -1.30
C ILE A 349 20.81 18.41 -2.38
N PHE A 350 20.43 19.54 -2.99
CA PHE A 350 21.25 20.19 -4.02
C PHE A 350 22.49 20.87 -3.43
N ASN A 351 22.38 21.51 -2.27
CA ASN A 351 23.54 22.08 -1.56
C ASN A 351 24.51 20.98 -1.08
N MET A 352 24.02 19.79 -0.71
CA MET A 352 24.87 18.68 -0.29
C MET A 352 25.71 18.12 -1.44
N THR A 353 25.09 17.89 -2.61
CA THR A 353 25.80 17.36 -3.80
C THR A 353 26.90 18.29 -4.31
N ILE A 354 26.74 19.61 -4.16
CA ILE A 354 27.79 20.59 -4.49
C ILE A 354 28.89 20.59 -3.40
N SER A 355 28.52 20.50 -2.13
CA SER A 355 29.47 20.45 -1.01
C SER A 355 30.28 19.13 -0.93
N ASP A 356 29.80 18.05 -1.54
CA ASP A 356 30.48 16.74 -1.60
C ASP A 356 31.82 16.80 -2.34
N SER A 357 31.99 17.76 -3.27
CA SER A 357 33.25 17.99 -3.98
C SER A 357 34.29 18.78 -3.16
N LEU A 358 33.88 19.39 -2.05
CA LEU A 358 34.67 20.33 -1.24
C LEU A 358 34.81 19.90 0.24
N SER A 359 34.27 18.74 0.61
CA SER A 359 34.28 18.27 1.99
C SER A 359 35.65 17.73 2.43
N PRO A 360 36.11 18.03 3.65
CA PRO A 360 37.37 17.50 4.18
C PRO A 360 37.33 15.96 4.30
N PRO A 361 38.48 15.27 4.17
CA PRO A 361 38.59 13.82 3.95
C PRO A 361 38.04 12.90 5.07
N ASN A 362 37.51 13.45 6.17
CA ASN A 362 37.04 12.68 7.32
C ASN A 362 35.51 12.74 7.54
N ARG A 363 34.73 13.38 6.66
CA ARG A 363 33.28 13.43 6.80
C ARG A 363 32.62 12.26 6.05
N ILE A 364 31.96 11.37 6.78
CA ILE A 364 31.17 10.28 6.18
C ILE A 364 29.98 10.92 5.46
N ILE A 365 29.96 10.84 4.14
CA ILE A 365 28.87 11.37 3.32
C ILE A 365 27.69 10.40 3.43
N PRO A 366 26.48 10.89 3.78
CA PRO A 366 25.28 10.05 3.78
C PRO A 366 25.05 9.46 2.39
N PRO A 367 24.79 8.14 2.28
CA PRO A 367 24.29 7.55 1.05
C PRO A 367 23.01 8.29 0.63
N ARG A 368 22.80 8.54 -0.67
CA ARG A 368 21.58 9.23 -1.15
C ARG A 368 20.28 8.58 -0.65
N THR A 369 20.30 7.27 -0.45
CA THR A 369 19.18 6.49 0.08
C THR A 369 18.78 6.86 1.51
N SER A 370 19.68 7.48 2.30
CA SER A 370 19.39 7.89 3.67
C SER A 370 18.44 9.08 3.77
N PHE A 371 18.40 9.99 2.79
CA PHE A 371 17.43 11.09 2.77
C PHE A 371 16.01 10.57 2.58
N MET A 372 15.86 9.63 1.64
CA MET A 372 14.59 8.96 1.36
C MET A 372 14.07 8.20 2.58
N GLU A 373 14.98 7.60 3.34
CA GLU A 373 14.66 6.85 4.55
C GLU A 373 14.06 7.74 5.65
N VAL A 374 14.48 9.01 5.77
CA VAL A 374 13.87 9.96 6.71
C VAL A 374 12.39 10.15 6.42
N ASP A 375 12.02 10.30 5.15
CA ASP A 375 10.63 10.53 4.75
C ASP A 375 9.79 9.25 4.74
N LEU A 376 10.41 8.08 4.52
CA LEU A 376 9.76 6.78 4.71
C LEU A 376 9.50 6.49 6.19
N ALA A 377 10.42 6.85 7.08
CA ALA A 377 10.28 6.64 8.52
C ALA A 377 9.15 7.48 9.14
N LYS A 378 8.80 8.62 8.52
CA LYS A 378 7.60 9.40 8.88
C LYS A 378 6.29 8.67 8.54
N CYS A 379 6.33 7.58 7.76
CA CYS A 379 5.17 6.79 7.34
C CYS A 379 4.05 7.65 6.70
N GLY A 380 4.45 8.70 5.97
CA GLY A 380 3.54 9.52 5.18
C GLY A 380 3.07 8.82 3.92
N ARG A 381 2.43 9.55 3.01
CA ARG A 381 2.12 9.08 1.65
C ARG A 381 3.39 9.10 0.77
N THR A 382 4.44 8.47 1.26
CA THR A 382 5.73 8.34 0.60
C THR A 382 5.88 6.91 0.10
N VAL A 383 6.43 6.82 -1.09
CA VAL A 383 6.70 5.53 -1.74
C VAL A 383 8.16 5.49 -2.12
N HIS A 384 8.80 4.39 -1.78
CA HIS A 384 10.14 4.08 -2.20
C HIS A 384 10.08 3.13 -3.38
N VAL A 385 10.65 3.55 -4.51
CA VAL A 385 10.75 2.74 -5.72
C VAL A 385 12.15 2.16 -5.80
N GLU A 386 12.25 0.85 -5.93
CA GLU A 386 13.53 0.13 -6.01
C GLU A 386 13.45 -1.01 -7.03
N GLN A 387 14.59 -1.40 -7.59
CA GLN A 387 14.67 -2.55 -8.49
C GLN A 387 14.29 -3.84 -7.77
N SER A 388 13.51 -4.72 -8.40
CA SER A 388 12.98 -5.97 -7.83
C SER A 388 14.05 -6.87 -7.21
N ASN A 389 15.27 -6.85 -7.74
CA ASN A 389 16.40 -7.62 -7.22
C ASN A 389 17.00 -7.03 -5.93
N LYS A 390 16.91 -5.71 -5.72
CA LYS A 390 17.27 -5.01 -4.48
C LYS A 390 16.11 -4.95 -3.50
N PHE A 391 14.88 -5.01 -4.02
CA PHE A 391 13.65 -4.76 -3.29
C PHE A 391 13.50 -5.63 -2.04
N LYS A 392 13.74 -6.95 -2.14
CA LYS A 392 13.62 -7.86 -0.99
C LYS A 392 14.63 -7.55 0.11
N ILE A 393 15.84 -7.13 -0.27
CA ILE A 393 16.91 -6.79 0.67
C ILE A 393 16.56 -5.46 1.35
N GLU A 394 16.11 -4.47 0.59
CA GLU A 394 15.64 -3.18 1.09
C GLU A 394 14.46 -3.35 2.06
N LEU A 395 13.46 -4.14 1.70
CA LEU A 395 12.29 -4.41 2.54
C LEU A 395 12.69 -5.14 3.83
N ALA A 396 13.59 -6.13 3.75
CA ALA A 396 14.10 -6.84 4.92
C ALA A 396 14.93 -5.91 5.82
N TYR A 397 15.74 -5.02 5.23
CA TYR A 397 16.50 -4.00 5.93
C TYR A 397 15.58 -3.07 6.71
N LEU A 398 14.58 -2.47 6.03
CA LEU A 398 13.63 -1.55 6.65
C LEU A 398 12.81 -2.23 7.76
N ARG A 399 12.27 -3.43 7.54
CA ARG A 399 11.53 -4.19 8.56
C ARG A 399 12.38 -4.51 9.79
N ARG A 400 13.68 -4.77 9.60
CA ARG A 400 14.61 -5.05 10.71
C ARG A 400 14.94 -3.79 11.52
N LYS A 401 15.04 -2.63 10.86
CA LYS A 401 15.44 -1.36 11.48
C LYS A 401 14.26 -0.61 12.11
N TYR A 402 13.08 -0.70 11.50
CA TYR A 402 11.87 0.00 11.88
C TYR A 402 10.75 -0.99 12.24
N TYR A 403 10.97 -1.77 13.30
CA TYR A 403 10.06 -2.85 13.71
C TYR A 403 8.65 -2.38 14.09
N TRP A 404 8.46 -1.09 14.39
CA TRP A 404 7.15 -0.49 14.69
C TRP A 404 6.40 0.00 13.44
N LEU A 405 7.06 0.00 12.28
CA LEU A 405 6.46 0.35 10.99
C LEU A 405 6.20 -0.92 10.19
N GLU A 406 5.01 -1.01 9.64
CA GLU A 406 4.64 -2.08 8.74
C GLU A 406 4.86 -1.60 7.30
N PHE A 407 5.86 -2.18 6.62
CA PHE A 407 6.12 -1.92 5.22
C PHE A 407 5.41 -2.94 4.35
N PHE A 408 4.71 -2.41 3.35
CA PHE A 408 3.97 -3.18 2.36
C PHE A 408 4.74 -3.20 1.04
N GLU A 409 4.71 -4.35 0.38
CA GLU A 409 5.26 -4.55 -0.97
C GLU A 409 4.16 -4.36 -2.01
N SER A 410 4.51 -3.79 -3.16
CA SER A 410 3.63 -3.74 -4.32
C SER A 410 3.46 -5.13 -4.95
N ASP A 411 2.21 -5.47 -5.26
CA ASP A 411 1.86 -6.72 -5.94
C ASP A 411 2.37 -6.69 -7.39
N GLU A 412 2.38 -5.49 -8.00
CA GLU A 412 2.77 -5.26 -9.39
C GLU A 412 4.07 -4.45 -9.48
N ALA A 413 4.83 -4.70 -10.55
CA ALA A 413 5.98 -3.86 -10.91
C ALA A 413 5.47 -2.61 -11.64
N ILE A 414 6.01 -1.43 -11.30
CA ILE A 414 5.67 -0.16 -11.96
C ILE A 414 6.19 -0.18 -13.40
N PHE A 415 7.43 -0.63 -13.56
CA PHE A 415 8.07 -0.75 -14.85
C PHE A 415 8.75 -2.11 -14.92
N SER A 416 8.64 -2.77 -16.07
CA SER A 416 9.42 -3.94 -16.42
C SER A 416 10.21 -3.61 -17.69
N ARG A 417 11.53 -3.74 -17.60
CA ARG A 417 12.48 -3.44 -18.66
C ARG A 417 13.50 -4.58 -18.70
N SER A 418 13.71 -5.19 -19.86
CA SER A 418 14.79 -6.15 -20.02
C SER A 418 16.13 -5.44 -19.89
N ALA A 419 17.03 -6.06 -19.15
CA ALA A 419 18.35 -5.55 -18.92
C ALA A 419 19.39 -6.56 -19.39
N GLY A 420 20.45 -6.02 -19.95
CA GLY A 420 21.52 -6.84 -20.49
C GLY A 420 22.76 -6.02 -20.71
N TRP A 421 23.84 -6.73 -20.99
CA TRP A 421 25.08 -6.13 -21.39
C TRP A 421 25.15 -6.18 -22.92
N SER A 422 25.30 -5.00 -23.51
CA SER A 422 25.57 -4.84 -24.93
C SER A 422 27.07 -4.79 -25.15
N PHE A 423 27.59 -5.65 -26.00
CA PHE A 423 28.98 -5.60 -26.42
C PHE A 423 29.09 -5.12 -27.85
N PHE A 424 29.90 -4.08 -28.05
CA PHE A 424 30.25 -3.56 -29.37
C PHE A 424 31.62 -4.10 -29.79
N ASN A 425 31.77 -4.44 -31.07
CA ASN A 425 33.03 -4.85 -31.69
C ASN A 425 33.68 -6.06 -31.01
N THR A 426 32.90 -7.08 -30.62
CA THR A 426 33.45 -8.23 -29.89
C THR A 426 34.44 -9.06 -30.70
N GLY A 427 34.38 -8.97 -32.04
CA GLY A 427 35.22 -9.76 -32.94
C GLY A 427 35.19 -11.26 -32.62
N GLU A 428 36.30 -11.96 -32.89
CA GLU A 428 36.50 -13.38 -32.50
C GLU A 428 36.86 -13.58 -31.02
N SER A 429 36.67 -12.57 -30.15
CA SER A 429 37.09 -12.70 -28.76
C SER A 429 36.23 -13.72 -27.98
N ASN A 430 36.88 -14.59 -27.21
CA ASN A 430 36.21 -15.48 -26.26
C ASN A 430 35.65 -14.75 -25.02
N TYR A 431 35.76 -13.41 -24.97
CA TYR A 431 35.36 -12.61 -23.82
C TYR A 431 33.88 -12.81 -23.48
N SER A 432 33.02 -12.82 -24.49
CA SER A 432 31.59 -12.99 -24.25
C SER A 432 31.25 -14.36 -23.66
N LYS A 433 31.88 -15.45 -24.13
CA LYS A 433 31.70 -16.80 -23.55
C LYS A 433 32.14 -16.86 -22.09
N TRP A 434 33.22 -16.14 -21.78
CA TRP A 434 33.74 -16.09 -20.43
C TRP A 434 32.80 -15.32 -19.49
N LEU A 435 32.24 -14.23 -20.01
CA LEU A 435 31.28 -13.42 -19.29
C LEU A 435 29.96 -14.17 -19.04
N ASP A 436 29.48 -14.91 -20.05
CA ASP A 436 28.35 -15.83 -19.91
C ASP A 436 28.65 -16.81 -18.76
N TRP A 437 29.82 -17.46 -18.77
CA TRP A 437 30.26 -18.35 -17.68
C TRP A 437 30.35 -17.66 -16.31
N PHE A 438 30.79 -16.40 -16.26
CA PHE A 438 30.88 -15.63 -15.01
C PHE A 438 29.50 -15.29 -14.43
N VAL A 439 28.52 -15.01 -15.29
CA VAL A 439 27.13 -14.78 -14.89
C VAL A 439 26.46 -16.10 -14.50
N GLU A 440 26.61 -17.14 -15.31
CA GLU A 440 26.04 -18.49 -15.11
C GLU A 440 26.59 -19.17 -13.85
N SER A 441 27.86 -18.96 -13.52
CA SER A 441 28.47 -19.47 -12.29
C SER A 441 27.96 -18.78 -11.01
N GLY A 442 27.20 -17.69 -11.13
CA GLY A 442 26.69 -16.92 -10.01
C GLY A 442 27.70 -15.98 -9.36
N CYS A 443 28.95 -15.90 -9.86
CA CYS A 443 29.96 -14.98 -9.35
C CYS A 443 29.49 -13.52 -9.44
N TYR A 444 28.80 -13.15 -10.52
CA TYR A 444 28.19 -11.83 -10.66
C TYR A 444 27.19 -11.52 -9.54
N ASN A 445 26.29 -12.47 -9.24
CA ASN A 445 25.29 -12.31 -8.18
C ASN A 445 25.94 -12.18 -6.80
N PHE A 446 27.04 -12.89 -6.55
CA PHE A 446 27.82 -12.77 -5.32
C PHE A 446 28.46 -11.39 -5.17
N LEU A 447 29.13 -10.86 -6.21
CA LEU A 447 29.71 -9.51 -6.17
C LEU A 447 28.64 -8.43 -5.99
N ARG A 448 27.49 -8.58 -6.68
CA ARG A 448 26.33 -7.69 -6.52
C ARG A 448 25.82 -7.69 -5.09
N TRP A 449 25.64 -8.87 -4.48
CA TRP A 449 25.23 -9.00 -3.09
C TRP A 449 26.24 -8.38 -2.13
N LYS A 450 27.54 -8.63 -2.33
CA LYS A 450 28.61 -8.07 -1.49
C LYS A 450 28.61 -6.54 -1.53
N SER A 451 28.55 -5.96 -2.73
CA SER A 451 28.49 -4.51 -2.93
C SER A 451 27.26 -3.89 -2.27
N GLN A 452 26.09 -4.51 -2.38
CA GLN A 452 24.88 -4.07 -1.69
C GLN A 452 25.04 -4.14 -0.17
N ASN A 453 25.62 -5.22 0.35
CA ASN A 453 25.79 -5.40 1.79
C ASN A 453 26.76 -4.36 2.40
N GLU A 454 27.79 -3.96 1.67
CA GLU A 454 28.68 -2.86 2.06
C GLU A 454 27.93 -1.51 2.11
N GLU A 455 27.09 -1.22 1.11
CA GLU A 455 26.22 -0.03 1.08
C GLU A 455 25.26 -0.01 2.29
N TYR A 456 24.62 -1.14 2.62
CA TYR A 456 23.75 -1.26 3.80
C TYR A 456 24.49 -1.11 5.13
N THR A 457 25.74 -1.56 5.20
CA THR A 457 26.57 -1.42 6.39
C THR A 457 26.85 0.05 6.66
N ALA A 458 27.25 0.81 5.63
CA ALA A 458 27.44 2.25 5.73
C ALA A 458 26.14 2.99 6.07
N ARG A 459 25.03 2.65 5.39
CA ARG A 459 23.70 3.22 5.63
C ARG A 459 23.20 3.00 7.05
N SER A 460 23.53 1.86 7.66
CA SER A 460 23.06 1.49 9.00
C SER A 460 23.48 2.45 10.12
N VAL A 461 24.57 3.20 9.92
CA VAL A 461 25.00 4.26 10.84
C VAL A 461 24.02 5.43 10.81
N PHE A 462 23.60 5.86 9.62
CA PHE A 462 22.62 6.93 9.44
C PHE A 462 21.23 6.52 9.91
N THR A 463 20.81 5.29 9.61
CA THR A 463 19.53 4.74 10.10
C THR A 463 19.44 4.81 11.62
N ARG A 464 20.52 4.58 12.37
CA ARG A 464 20.50 4.72 13.84
C ARG A 464 20.18 6.16 14.28
N GLU A 465 20.69 7.16 13.59
CA GLU A 465 20.38 8.57 13.88
C GLU A 465 18.93 8.92 13.51
N ILE A 466 18.41 8.38 12.41
CA ILE A 466 16.99 8.54 12.03
C ILE A 466 16.07 7.88 13.08
N ILE A 467 16.43 6.70 13.58
CA ILE A 467 15.66 6.01 14.61
C ILE A 467 15.62 6.82 15.91
N LYS A 468 16.75 7.42 16.32
CA LYS A 468 16.83 8.27 17.52
C LYS A 468 15.93 9.50 17.44
N SER A 469 15.71 10.05 16.24
CA SER A 469 14.85 11.22 16.06
C SER A 469 13.35 10.89 16.09
N HIS A 470 12.97 9.62 16.00
CA HIS A 470 11.58 9.19 15.98
C HIS A 470 11.12 8.68 17.37
N LYS A 471 9.93 9.10 17.79
CA LYS A 471 9.29 8.58 19.00
C LYS A 471 8.78 7.16 18.73
N ILE A 472 9.54 6.16 19.14
CA ILE A 472 9.15 4.75 19.01
C ILE A 472 7.97 4.47 19.95
N PRO A 473 6.82 3.98 19.46
CA PRO A 473 5.72 3.60 20.34
C PRO A 473 6.14 2.43 21.23
N GLU A 474 5.73 2.46 22.49
CA GLU A 474 5.93 1.31 23.39
C GLU A 474 5.22 0.10 22.79
N LEU A 475 5.96 -1.02 22.66
CA LEU A 475 5.44 -2.26 22.12
C LEU A 475 4.48 -2.87 23.15
N VAL A 476 3.21 -2.45 23.10
CA VAL A 476 2.16 -3.06 23.92
C VAL A 476 1.88 -4.44 23.34
N LYS A 477 2.18 -5.49 24.11
CA LYS A 477 1.78 -6.85 23.73
C LYS A 477 0.26 -6.86 23.55
N PRO A 478 -0.27 -7.29 22.39
CA PRO A 478 -1.72 -7.30 22.19
C PRO A 478 -2.35 -8.14 23.29
N LEU A 479 -3.35 -7.56 23.96
CA LEU A 479 -4.04 -8.23 25.05
C LEU A 479 -4.81 -9.41 24.44
N ASP A 480 -4.30 -10.62 24.65
CA ASP A 480 -4.93 -11.82 24.13
C ASP A 480 -6.17 -12.15 24.99
N LEU A 481 -7.33 -11.65 24.53
CA LEU A 481 -8.62 -11.86 25.17
C LEU A 481 -9.22 -13.24 24.88
N THR A 482 -8.57 -14.09 24.08
CA THR A 482 -9.13 -15.39 23.69
C THR A 482 -9.40 -16.27 24.90
N THR A 483 -8.50 -16.29 25.88
CA THR A 483 -8.63 -17.11 27.10
C THR A 483 -9.75 -16.63 28.03
N GLY A 484 -9.97 -15.31 28.13
CA GLY A 484 -11.04 -14.75 28.97
C GLY A 484 -12.44 -14.98 28.39
N ILE A 485 -12.55 -15.03 27.06
CA ILE A 485 -13.84 -15.22 26.37
C ILE A 485 -14.30 -16.69 26.50
N THR A 486 -13.38 -17.65 26.46
CA THR A 486 -13.75 -19.08 26.55
C THR A 486 -14.28 -19.44 27.93
N THR A 487 -13.63 -18.98 29.02
CA THR A 487 -14.11 -19.23 30.40
C THR A 487 -15.50 -18.65 30.61
N PHE A 488 -15.77 -17.49 30.04
CA PHE A 488 -17.10 -16.89 30.06
C PHE A 488 -18.17 -17.78 29.41
N PHE A 489 -17.91 -18.31 28.22
CA PHE A 489 -18.87 -19.19 27.53
C PHE A 489 -19.13 -20.49 28.31
N HIS A 490 -18.14 -21.01 29.05
CA HIS A 490 -18.34 -22.18 29.91
C HIS A 490 -19.28 -21.86 31.08
N ILE A 491 -19.04 -20.74 31.77
CA ILE A 491 -19.90 -20.29 32.88
C ILE A 491 -21.34 -20.08 32.37
N TRP A 492 -21.49 -19.43 31.22
CA TRP A 492 -22.80 -19.21 30.59
C TRP A 492 -23.49 -20.53 30.21
N GLY A 493 -22.76 -21.47 29.61
CA GLY A 493 -23.28 -22.80 29.25
C GLY A 493 -23.76 -23.59 30.46
N ILE A 494 -23.02 -23.54 31.58
CA ILE A 494 -23.39 -24.19 32.84
C ILE A 494 -24.68 -23.58 33.41
N LEU A 495 -24.81 -22.24 33.40
CA LEU A 495 -26.01 -21.52 33.83
C LEU A 495 -27.24 -21.93 33.00
N VAL A 496 -27.09 -21.98 31.68
CA VAL A 496 -28.16 -22.46 30.77
C VAL A 496 -28.56 -23.89 31.10
N ALA A 497 -27.59 -24.80 31.22
CA ALA A 497 -27.85 -26.20 31.54
C ALA A 497 -28.59 -26.36 32.87
N ALA A 498 -28.20 -25.62 33.91
CA ALA A 498 -28.86 -25.63 35.20
C ALA A 498 -30.34 -25.18 35.10
N THR A 499 -30.63 -24.17 34.28
CA THR A 499 -32.00 -23.64 34.12
C THR A 499 -32.92 -24.61 33.38
N VAL A 500 -32.40 -25.28 32.34
CA VAL A 500 -33.12 -26.35 31.63
C VAL A 500 -33.40 -27.50 32.57
N MET A 501 -32.41 -27.93 33.36
CA MET A 501 -32.57 -29.00 34.35
C MET A 501 -33.62 -28.65 35.41
N ALA A 502 -33.61 -27.43 35.96
CA ALA A 502 -34.63 -26.98 36.90
C ALA A 502 -36.04 -27.00 36.29
N GLY A 503 -36.19 -26.52 35.06
CA GLY A 503 -37.47 -26.55 34.34
C GLY A 503 -37.97 -27.98 34.07
N LEU A 504 -37.07 -28.91 33.75
CA LEU A 504 -37.41 -30.33 33.58
C LEU A 504 -37.86 -30.97 34.90
N VAL A 505 -37.16 -30.68 36.01
CA VAL A 505 -37.52 -31.17 37.35
C VAL A 505 -38.92 -30.68 37.75
N GLU A 506 -39.22 -29.38 37.58
CA GLU A 506 -40.57 -28.86 37.85
C GLU A 506 -41.65 -29.49 36.96
N CYS A 507 -41.33 -29.75 35.69
CA CYS A 507 -42.27 -30.40 34.78
C CYS A 507 -42.58 -31.84 35.22
N ILE A 508 -41.56 -32.60 35.64
CA ILE A 508 -41.70 -33.96 36.15
C ILE A 508 -42.51 -33.96 37.44
N ILE A 509 -42.15 -33.11 38.42
CA ILE A 509 -42.88 -32.99 39.69
C ILE A 509 -44.35 -32.61 39.43
N GLY A 510 -44.60 -31.66 38.54
CA GLY A 510 -45.95 -31.23 38.17
C GLY A 510 -46.80 -32.35 37.55
N ARG A 511 -46.20 -33.20 36.71
CA ARG A 511 -46.88 -34.39 36.16
C ARG A 511 -47.19 -35.42 37.23
N VAL A 512 -46.24 -35.71 38.12
CA VAL A 512 -46.41 -36.68 39.21
C VAL A 512 -47.50 -36.24 40.17
N VAL A 513 -47.45 -34.99 40.66
CA VAL A 513 -48.44 -34.44 41.59
C VAL A 513 -49.82 -34.33 40.93
N GLY A 514 -49.88 -33.95 39.65
CA GLY A 514 -51.13 -33.91 38.90
C GLY A 514 -51.75 -35.29 38.68
N GLY A 515 -50.92 -36.31 38.43
CA GLY A 515 -51.33 -37.71 38.36
C GLY A 515 -51.88 -38.22 39.69
N TRP A 516 -51.18 -37.93 40.78
CA TRP A 516 -51.61 -38.27 42.14
C TRP A 516 -52.95 -37.64 42.52
N LYS A 517 -53.18 -36.36 42.18
CA LYS A 517 -54.49 -35.72 42.42
C LYS A 517 -55.62 -36.41 41.65
N LYS A 518 -55.39 -36.85 40.42
CA LYS A 518 -56.39 -37.62 39.66
C LYS A 518 -56.63 -39.00 40.29
N LEU A 519 -55.57 -39.68 40.73
CA LEU A 519 -55.66 -41.00 41.36
C LEU A 519 -56.37 -40.94 42.72
N CYS A 520 -55.98 -39.99 43.59
CA CYS A 520 -56.65 -39.75 44.87
C CYS A 520 -58.10 -39.28 44.70
N GLY A 521 -58.39 -38.47 43.67
CA GLY A 521 -59.77 -38.11 43.32
C GLY A 521 -60.62 -39.31 42.90
N LEU A 522 -60.01 -40.32 42.26
CA LEU A 522 -60.68 -41.58 41.92
C LEU A 522 -60.88 -42.48 43.15
N LEU A 523 -59.91 -42.50 44.08
CA LEU A 523 -59.97 -43.27 45.32
C LEU A 523 -60.92 -42.68 46.37
N ILE A 524 -61.17 -41.36 46.34
CA ILE A 524 -62.14 -40.67 47.21
C ILE A 524 -63.54 -40.62 46.56
N LEU A 525 -63.82 -41.39 45.50
CA LEU A 525 -65.18 -41.76 45.13
C LEU A 525 -65.75 -42.75 46.16
N VAL A 526 -65.91 -42.26 47.40
CA VAL A 526 -66.79 -42.83 48.41
C VAL A 526 -68.18 -42.91 47.77
N PRO A 527 -68.86 -44.07 47.81
CA PRO A 527 -70.18 -44.21 47.23
C PRO A 527 -71.10 -43.18 47.88
N LYS A 528 -71.57 -42.24 47.06
CA LYS A 528 -72.49 -41.18 47.44
C LYS A 528 -73.78 -41.84 47.93
N ARG A 529 -73.86 -42.08 49.24
CA ARG A 529 -75.01 -42.63 49.96
C ARG A 529 -76.24 -41.83 49.51
N ARG A 530 -77.18 -42.47 48.81
CA ARG A 530 -78.44 -41.90 48.31
C ARG A 530 -79.14 -41.15 49.45
N ARG A 531 -79.00 -39.82 49.51
CA ARG A 531 -79.88 -38.98 50.33
C ARG A 531 -81.22 -38.90 49.61
N LYS A 532 -82.27 -39.34 50.33
CA LYS A 532 -83.68 -39.20 49.95
C LYS A 532 -83.96 -37.74 49.57
N LYS A 533 -84.67 -37.55 48.45
CA LYS A 533 -85.21 -36.26 48.03
C LYS A 533 -86.27 -35.84 49.04
N THR A 534 -86.01 -34.76 49.79
CA THR A 534 -87.08 -34.03 50.48
C THR A 534 -87.53 -32.92 49.54
N ILE A 535 -88.79 -33.02 49.09
CA ILE A 535 -89.48 -32.00 48.29
C ILE A 535 -89.79 -30.84 49.24
N VAL A 536 -89.26 -29.66 48.95
CA VAL A 536 -89.63 -28.42 49.64
C VAL A 536 -90.56 -27.66 48.70
N PHE A 537 -91.83 -27.57 49.08
CA PHE A 537 -92.81 -26.66 48.49
C PHE A 537 -92.52 -25.24 48.99
N THR A 538 -92.23 -24.32 48.07
CA THR A 538 -92.24 -22.89 48.33
C THR A 538 -93.64 -22.35 48.03
N PHE A 539 -94.37 -21.97 49.07
CA PHE A 539 -95.56 -21.13 48.98
C PHE A 539 -95.12 -19.66 48.91
N VAL A 540 -95.70 -18.94 47.95
CA VAL A 540 -95.57 -17.48 47.77
C VAL A 540 -96.85 -16.85 48.35
N PRO A 541 -96.75 -15.78 49.18
CA PRO A 541 -97.85 -14.84 49.36
C PRO A 541 -97.90 -13.78 48.24
#